data_AF-A0A9E6ESS1-F1
#
_entry.id   AF-A0A9E6ESS1-F1
#
_cell.length_a   1.000
_cell.length_b   1.000
_cell.length_c   1.000
_cell.angle_alpha   90.00
_cell.angle_beta   90.00
_cell.angle_gamma   90.00
#
_symmetry.space_group_name_H-M   'P 1'
#
loop_
_entity.id
_entity.type
_entity.pdbx_description
1 polymer ?
#
loop_
_entity_poly.entity_id
_entity_poly.type
_entity_poly.pdbx_seq_one_letter_code
_entity_poly.pdbx_strand_id
1 'polypeptide(L)' 'MLKDAMGGYRGTATEISRVIAEHPGRAEAYYDRGNARSSCDDYDGAIADFTMALKIGLRFR' A
#
# COMPACT_ATOMS: atom_id res chain seq x y z
N MET A 1 20.91 -2.25 -9.94
CA MET A 1 20.43 -2.02 -8.56
C MET A 1 18.99 -1.49 -8.48
N LEU A 2 18.34 -1.00 -9.55
CA LEU A 2 16.92 -0.55 -9.49
C LEU A 2 15.87 -1.68 -9.58
N LYS A 3 16.22 -2.82 -10.20
CA LYS A 3 15.28 -3.94 -10.40
C LYS A 3 14.90 -4.66 -9.10
N ASP A 4 15.84 -4.71 -8.16
CA ASP A 4 15.67 -5.43 -6.88
C ASP A 4 14.77 -4.64 -5.93
N ALA A 5 14.84 -3.30 -5.97
CA ALA A 5 13.94 -2.42 -5.21
C ALA A 5 12.48 -2.59 -5.69
N MET A 6 12.23 -2.48 -7.01
CA MET A 6 10.89 -2.68 -7.59
C MET A 6 10.34 -4.09 -7.31
N GLY A 7 11.19 -5.12 -7.39
CA GLY A 7 10.82 -6.49 -7.07
C GLY A 7 10.46 -6.69 -5.60
N GLY A 8 11.22 -6.07 -4.69
CA GLY A 8 10.93 -6.05 -3.26
C GLY A 8 9.59 -5.37 -2.97
N TYR A 9 9.37 -4.16 -3.48
CA TYR A 9 8.14 -3.39 -3.25
C TYR A 9 6.87 -4.05 -3.83
N ARG A 10 6.95 -4.68 -5.02
CA ARG A 10 5.81 -5.48 -5.56
C ARG A 10 5.50 -6.70 -4.69
N GLY A 11 6.54 -7.34 -4.15
CA GLY A 11 6.39 -8.39 -3.13
C GLY A 11 5.68 -7.87 -1.89
N THR A 12 6.11 -6.71 -1.37
CA THR A 12 5.50 -6.06 -0.20
C THR A 12 4.03 -5.73 -0.44
N ALA A 13 3.68 -5.18 -1.59
CA ALA A 13 2.28 -4.88 -1.93
C ALA A 13 1.39 -6.14 -1.97
N THR A 14 1.97 -7.27 -2.38
CA THR A 14 1.28 -8.57 -2.42
C THR A 14 1.03 -9.10 -1.00
N GLU A 15 2.03 -9.06 -0.14
CA GLU A 15 1.90 -9.47 1.27
C GLU A 15 0.91 -8.58 2.03
N ILE A 16 1.00 -7.27 1.84
CA ILE A 16 0.05 -6.32 2.45
C ILE A 16 -1.38 -6.55 1.94
N SER A 17 -1.55 -6.96 0.69
CA SER A 17 -2.88 -7.30 0.17
C SER A 17 -3.54 -8.46 0.91
N ARG A 18 -2.76 -9.43 1.41
CA ARG A 18 -3.28 -10.49 2.28
C ARG A 18 -3.71 -9.95 3.64
N VAL A 19 -2.92 -9.06 4.24
CA VAL A 19 -3.26 -8.39 5.50
C VAL A 19 -4.58 -7.60 5.35
N ILE A 20 -4.76 -6.90 4.24
CA ILE A 20 -6.00 -6.17 3.93
C ILE A 20 -7.19 -7.12 3.79
N ALA A 21 -7.02 -8.28 3.14
CA ALA A 21 -8.08 -9.27 2.99
C ALA A 21 -8.54 -9.84 4.34
N GLU A 22 -7.61 -10.06 5.28
CA GLU A 22 -7.90 -10.55 6.63
C GLU A 22 -8.42 -9.43 7.56
N HIS A 23 -7.95 -8.19 7.36
CA HIS A 23 -8.22 -7.04 8.21
C HIS A 23 -8.54 -5.79 7.37
N PRO A 24 -9.73 -5.71 6.76
CA PRO A 24 -10.06 -4.63 5.82
C PRO A 24 -10.22 -3.25 6.49
N GLY A 25 -10.26 -3.19 7.81
CA GLY A 25 -10.32 -1.95 8.60
C GLY A 25 -8.96 -1.45 9.10
N ARG A 26 -7.84 -2.05 8.70
CA ARG A 26 -6.50 -1.60 9.10
C ARG A 26 -6.02 -0.50 8.16
N ALA A 27 -6.22 0.76 8.54
CA ALA A 27 -5.94 1.92 7.69
C ALA A 27 -4.44 2.00 7.30
N GLU A 28 -3.55 1.62 8.21
CA GLU A 28 -2.10 1.60 8.00
C GLU A 28 -1.70 0.64 6.87
N ALA A 29 -2.39 -0.50 6.74
CA ALA A 29 -2.08 -1.46 5.69
C ALA A 29 -2.37 -0.89 4.29
N TYR A 30 -3.44 -0.12 4.12
CA TYR A 30 -3.68 0.57 2.86
C TYR A 30 -2.60 1.62 2.59
N TYR A 31 -2.20 2.40 3.59
CA TYR A 31 -1.11 3.37 3.44
C TYR A 31 0.21 2.73 3.03
N ASP A 32 0.60 1.63 3.68
CA ASP A 32 1.83 0.92 3.37
C ASP A 32 1.80 0.33 1.95
N ARG A 33 0.64 -0.21 1.52
CA ARG A 33 0.49 -0.71 0.14
C ARG A 33 0.56 0.43 -0.87
N GLY A 34 -0.01 1.59 -0.55
CA GLY A 34 0.08 2.79 -1.36
C GLY A 34 1.53 3.25 -1.57
N ASN A 35 2.34 3.26 -0.51
CA ASN A 35 3.77 3.57 -0.61
C ASN A 35 4.53 2.57 -1.49
N ALA A 36 4.26 1.27 -1.32
CA ALA A 36 4.89 0.23 -2.12
C ALA A 36 4.53 0.35 -3.61
N ARG A 37 3.26 0.64 -3.93
CA ARG A 37 2.79 0.88 -5.29
C ARG A 37 3.38 2.16 -5.90
N SER A 38 3.44 3.24 -5.14
CA SER A 38 4.06 4.49 -5.58
C SER A 38 5.55 4.30 -5.88
N SER A 39 6.25 3.50 -5.07
CA SER A 39 7.66 3.15 -5.32
C SER A 39 7.84 2.28 -6.56
N CYS A 40 6.75 1.70 -7.09
CA CYS A 40 6.69 0.89 -8.30
C CYS A 40 6.11 1.64 -9.52
N ASP A 41 5.95 2.96 -9.44
CA ASP A 41 5.28 3.80 -10.44
C ASP A 41 3.79 3.45 -10.69
N ASP A 42 3.18 2.62 -9.83
CA ASP A 42 1.73 2.35 -9.82
C ASP A 42 1.01 3.45 -9.02
N TYR A 43 1.01 4.66 -9.59
CA TYR A 43 0.45 5.84 -8.94
C TYR A 43 -1.07 5.75 -8.77
N ASP A 44 -1.78 5.19 -9.74
CA ASP A 44 -3.24 5.01 -9.66
C ASP A 44 -3.62 4.06 -8.52
N GLY A 45 -2.93 2.93 -8.42
CA GLY A 45 -3.10 1.99 -7.32
C GLY A 45 -2.72 2.60 -5.96
N ALA A 46 -1.69 3.43 -5.92
CA ALA A 46 -1.29 4.15 -4.71
C ALA A 46 -2.35 5.16 -4.24
N ILE A 47 -2.89 5.96 -5.16
CA ILE A 47 -3.94 6.94 -4.86
C ILE A 47 -5.20 6.24 -4.31
N ALA A 48 -5.59 5.12 -4.91
CA ALA A 48 -6.74 4.35 -4.43
C ALA A 48 -6.53 3.86 -2.98
N ASP A 49 -5.33 3.37 -2.69
CA ASP A 49 -4.96 2.89 -1.36
C ASP A 49 -4.89 4.02 -0.32
N PHE A 50 -4.25 5.15 -0.63
CA PHE A 50 -4.24 6.31 0.26
C PHE A 50 -5.65 6.84 0.53
N THR A 51 -6.51 6.87 -0.50
CA THR A 51 -7.91 7.26 -0.35
C THR A 51 -8.64 6.33 0.61
N MET A 52 -8.40 5.02 0.52
CA MET A 52 -9.02 4.04 1.42
C MET A 52 -8.50 4.16 2.85
N ALA A 53 -7.19 4.38 3.03
CA ALA A 53 -6.60 4.64 4.35
C ALA A 53 -7.27 5.83 5.04
N LEU A 54 -7.47 6.94 4.31
CA LEU A 54 -8.17 8.12 4.82
C LEU A 54 -9.64 7.83 5.14
N LYS A 55 -10.35 7.07 4.30
CA LYS A 55 -11.75 6.67 4.54
C LYS A 55 -11.92 5.81 5.79
N ILE A 56 -10.98 4.91 6.05
CA ILE A 56 -10.99 4.07 7.26
C ILE A 56 -10.68 4.89 8.52
N GLY A 57 -9.93 5.99 8.36
CA GLY A 57 -9.63 6.92 9.44
C GLY A 57 -8.16 6.95 9.82
N LEU A 58 -7.24 6.69 8.88
CA LEU A 58 -5.83 7.01 9.08
C LEU A 58 -5.71 8.50 9.42
N ARG A 59 -5.12 8.79 10.58
CA ARG A 59 -4.88 10.16 11.05
C ARG A 59 -3.38 10.34 11.21
N PHE A 60 -2.84 11.31 10.49
CA PHE A 60 -1.50 11.81 10.75
C PHE A 60 -1.58 12.67 12.01
N ARG A 61 -0.81 12.29 13.04
CA ARG A 61 -0.76 12.98 14.33
C ARG A 61 0.53 13.77 14.44
#